data_AF-A0A0N4YTQ6-F1
#
_entry.id   AF-A0A0N4YTQ6-F1
#
_cell.length_a   1.000
_cell.length_b   1.000
_cell.length_c   1.000
_cell.angle_alpha   90.00
_cell.angle_beta   90.00
_cell.angle_gamma   90.00
#
_symmetry.space_group_name_H-M   'P 1'
#
loop_
_entity.id
_entity.type
_entity.pdbx_description
1 polymer ?
#
loop_
_entity_poly.entity_id
_entity_poly.type
_entity_poly.pdbx_seq_one_letter_code
_entity_poly.pdbx_strand_id
1 'polypeptide(L)'
;MSSVTVLCPNARRCPVKVTPGMLMRQVLEEACLRHGFEADEYQLQNQKRHVDLALPFRLSGLPNNATLEMVQAAKVALDSKVTIALQLPSGSRLEEEFPVSSTLFEVLQRFSQSGGEDLTVCGDSLAPSCSYMNRQYTGPLELQRTTLASIGILSGKCLIRYQRIALSKEQLDEIAARIASESAHKEAMLAAYAEKKAENEAREKLEAARLARFEEELRLERERKSAEAATDEPMETDNQPAQYVDFNFH
;
A
#
# COMPACT_ATOMS: atom_id res chain seq x y z
N MET A 1 -17.50 -12.13 16.67
CA MET A 1 -17.02 -11.39 15.47
C MET A 1 -15.53 -11.22 15.62
N SER A 2 -14.74 -11.59 14.61
CA SER A 2 -13.30 -11.35 14.61
C SER A 2 -13.04 -9.92 14.19
N SER A 3 -12.15 -9.23 14.90
CA SER A 3 -11.68 -7.91 14.50
C SER A 3 -10.15 -7.93 14.43
N VAL A 4 -9.58 -7.00 13.67
CA VAL A 4 -8.14 -6.80 13.56
C VAL A 4 -7.89 -5.31 13.74
N THR A 5 -6.84 -4.94 14.46
CA THR A 5 -6.48 -3.53 14.64
C THR A 5 -5.27 -3.23 13.78
N VAL A 6 -5.40 -2.30 12.83
CA VAL A 6 -4.28 -1.83 12.00
C VAL A 6 -3.71 -0.56 12.61
N LEU A 7 -2.43 -0.58 12.98
CA LEU A 7 -1.66 0.56 13.43
C LEU A 7 -1.11 1.27 12.19
N CYS A 8 -1.58 2.50 11.98
CA CYS A 8 -1.17 3.32 10.85
C CYS A 8 0.16 4.05 11.14
N PRO A 9 0.91 4.49 10.11
CA PRO A 9 2.16 5.25 10.26
C PRO A 9 2.01 6.53 11.10
N ASN A 10 0.82 7.12 11.13
CA ASN A 10 0.46 8.28 11.96
C ASN A 10 0.17 7.92 13.44
N ALA A 11 0.62 6.75 13.90
CA ALA A 11 0.40 6.17 15.23
C ALA A 11 -1.08 5.97 15.64
N ARG A 12 -2.03 6.05 14.69
CA ARG A 12 -3.46 5.80 14.97
C ARG A 12 -3.81 4.33 14.81
N ARG A 13 -4.75 3.87 15.65
CA ARG A 13 -5.29 2.52 15.62
C ARG A 13 -6.61 2.48 14.85
N CYS A 14 -6.68 1.61 13.87
CA CYS A 14 -7.84 1.40 13.01
C CYS A 14 -8.44 0.02 13.25
N PRO A 15 -9.52 -0.11 14.05
CA PRO A 15 -10.20 -1.38 14.20
C PRO A 15 -11.02 -1.70 12.94
N VAL A 16 -10.66 -2.80 12.27
CA VAL A 16 -11.33 -3.35 11.09
C VAL A 16 -12.07 -4.63 11.47
N LYS A 17 -13.34 -4.73 11.11
CA LYS A 17 -14.14 -5.95 11.33
C LYS A 17 -13.84 -6.92 10.21
N VAL A 18 -13.41 -8.13 10.54
CA VAL A 18 -12.99 -9.12 9.54
C VAL A 18 -13.91 -10.33 9.55
N THR A 19 -14.11 -10.92 8.38
CA THR A 19 -14.70 -12.24 8.24
C THR A 19 -13.61 -13.26 7.90
N PRO A 20 -13.77 -14.56 8.24
CA PRO A 20 -12.74 -15.56 7.98
C PRO A 20 -12.35 -15.71 6.50
N GLY A 21 -13.23 -15.35 5.57
CA GLY A 21 -12.99 -15.37 4.12
C GLY A 21 -12.52 -14.03 3.53
N MET A 22 -12.42 -12.98 4.34
CA MET A 22 -11.95 -11.67 3.90
C MET A 22 -10.46 -11.72 3.57
N LEU A 23 -10.05 -11.16 2.43
CA LEU A 23 -8.65 -11.12 2.02
C LEU A 23 -7.88 -10.08 2.84
N MET A 24 -6.62 -10.36 3.16
CA MET A 24 -5.77 -9.42 3.88
C MET A 24 -5.55 -8.11 3.09
N ARG A 25 -5.56 -8.16 1.75
CA ARG A 25 -5.59 -6.96 0.90
C ARG A 25 -6.80 -6.07 1.19
N GLN A 26 -7.99 -6.65 1.37
CA GLN A 26 -9.19 -5.86 1.68
C GLN A 26 -9.11 -5.21 3.06
N VAL A 27 -8.48 -5.89 4.03
CA VAL A 27 -8.24 -5.32 5.37
C VAL A 27 -7.29 -4.12 5.31
N LEU A 28 -6.23 -4.23 4.50
CA LEU A 28 -5.31 -3.13 4.23
C LEU A 28 -6.03 -1.97 3.54
N GLU A 29 -6.75 -2.23 2.45
CA GLU A 29 -7.53 -1.23 1.70
C GLU A 29 -8.49 -0.47 2.62
N GLU A 30 -9.23 -1.17 3.48
CA GLU A 30 -10.16 -0.55 4.43
C GLU A 30 -9.46 0.35 5.46
N ALA A 31 -8.29 -0.07 5.97
CA ALA A 31 -7.49 0.73 6.91
C ALA A 31 -6.85 1.95 6.24
N CYS A 32 -6.22 1.73 5.09
CA CYS A 32 -5.64 2.75 4.22
C CYS A 32 -6.66 3.85 3.90
N LEU A 33 -7.86 3.44 3.51
CA LEU A 33 -8.91 4.35 3.11
C LEU A 33 -9.47 5.18 4.27
N ARG A 34 -9.65 4.58 5.45
CA ARG A 34 -10.10 5.31 6.65
C ARG A 34 -9.10 6.38 7.07
N HIS A 35 -7.83 6.21 6.74
CA HIS A 35 -6.74 7.05 7.20
C HIS A 35 -6.02 7.83 6.10
N GLY A 36 -6.46 7.78 4.84
CA GLY A 36 -5.83 8.57 3.78
C GLY A 36 -4.47 8.05 3.33
N PHE A 37 -4.21 6.74 3.41
CA PHE A 37 -2.99 6.09 2.88
C PHE A 37 -3.22 5.26 1.61
N GLU A 38 -2.24 5.18 0.71
CA GLU A 38 -2.36 4.49 -0.58
C GLU A 38 -2.11 2.99 -0.43
N ALA A 39 -3.11 2.14 -0.62
CA ALA A 39 -2.98 0.70 -0.34
C ALA A 39 -1.85 0.00 -1.13
N ASP A 40 -1.42 0.55 -2.27
CA ASP A 40 -0.32 0.02 -3.08
C ASP A 40 1.07 0.40 -2.54
N GLU A 41 1.18 1.44 -1.71
CA GLU A 41 2.43 1.88 -1.07
C GLU A 41 2.67 1.23 0.30
N TYR A 42 1.69 0.46 0.81
CA TYR A 42 1.74 -0.11 2.16
C TYR A 42 1.56 -1.63 2.17
N GLN A 43 2.09 -2.26 3.21
CA GLN A 43 1.95 -3.68 3.50
C GLN A 43 1.61 -3.88 4.97
N LEU A 44 0.95 -4.99 5.29
CA LEU A 44 0.64 -5.36 6.66
C LEU A 44 1.76 -6.23 7.25
N GLN A 45 2.15 -5.93 8.49
CA GLN A 45 3.14 -6.68 9.24
C GLN A 45 2.55 -7.08 10.60
N ASN A 46 2.80 -8.32 11.06
CA ASN A 46 2.44 -8.79 12.39
C ASN A 46 3.70 -9.27 13.11
N GLN A 47 4.07 -8.62 14.21
CA GLN A 47 5.23 -9.01 15.04
C GLN A 47 6.49 -9.27 14.18
N LYS A 48 6.81 -8.33 13.30
CA LYS A 48 7.93 -8.39 12.33
C LYS A 48 7.77 -9.35 11.14
N ARG A 49 6.68 -10.13 11.05
CA ARG A 49 6.39 -10.96 9.87
C ARG A 49 5.49 -10.22 8.89
N HIS A 50 5.90 -10.15 7.62
CA HIS A 50 5.06 -9.64 6.56
C HIS A 50 3.85 -10.56 6.35
N VAL A 51 2.67 -9.97 6.31
CA VAL A 51 1.44 -10.69 6.01
C VAL A 51 1.27 -10.73 4.49
N ASP A 52 0.97 -11.92 3.98
CA ASP A 52 0.60 -12.09 2.58
C ASP A 52 -0.82 -11.53 2.35
N LEU A 53 -0.90 -10.51 1.50
CA LEU A 53 -2.15 -9.81 1.19
C LEU A 53 -3.11 -10.67 0.35
N ALA A 54 -2.60 -11.69 -0.36
CA ALA A 54 -3.40 -12.60 -1.17
C ALA A 54 -4.12 -13.67 -0.33
N LEU A 55 -3.75 -13.86 0.94
CA LEU A 55 -4.38 -14.85 1.81
C LEU A 55 -5.66 -14.31 2.46
N PRO A 56 -6.69 -15.16 2.65
CA PRO A 56 -7.81 -14.83 3.51
C PRO A 56 -7.41 -14.84 4.99
N PHE A 57 -8.12 -14.08 5.82
CA PHE A 57 -7.82 -13.91 7.24
C PHE A 57 -7.62 -15.24 7.97
N ARG A 58 -8.46 -16.26 7.71
CA ARG A 58 -8.31 -17.59 8.33
C ARG A 58 -6.97 -18.27 8.01
N LEU A 59 -6.44 -18.07 6.80
CA LEU A 59 -5.21 -18.69 6.32
C LEU A 59 -3.97 -17.82 6.57
N SER A 60 -4.16 -16.58 7.00
CA SER A 60 -3.06 -15.66 7.34
C SER A 60 -2.30 -16.07 8.61
N GLY A 61 -2.83 -16.99 9.41
CA GLY A 61 -2.26 -17.40 10.69
C GLY A 61 -2.38 -16.33 11.79
N LEU A 62 -3.17 -15.28 11.57
CA LEU A 62 -3.38 -14.20 12.53
C LEU A 62 -4.38 -14.61 13.62
N PRO A 63 -4.10 -14.32 14.90
CA PRO A 63 -5.05 -14.55 15.97
C PRO A 63 -6.23 -13.56 15.88
N ASN A 64 -7.34 -13.88 16.56
CA ASN A 64 -8.43 -12.92 16.74
C ASN A 64 -7.93 -11.67 17.49
N ASN A 65 -8.36 -10.48 17.06
CA ASN A 65 -7.92 -9.20 17.61
C ASN A 65 -6.41 -8.97 17.47
N ALA A 66 -5.79 -9.57 16.45
CA ALA A 66 -4.41 -9.29 16.10
C ALA A 66 -4.21 -7.78 15.87
N THR A 67 -3.04 -7.30 16.28
CA THR A 67 -2.57 -5.96 15.92
C THR A 67 -1.62 -6.09 14.76
N LEU A 68 -1.95 -5.42 13.65
CA LEU A 68 -1.13 -5.35 12.45
C LEU A 68 -0.52 -3.96 12.38
N GLU A 69 0.73 -3.89 11.94
CA GLU A 69 1.41 -2.64 11.64
C GLU A 69 1.33 -2.41 10.13
N MET A 70 0.99 -1.19 9.75
CA MET A 70 1.02 -0.76 8.36
C MET A 70 2.39 -0.14 8.09
N VAL A 71 3.19 -0.84 7.29
CA VAL A 71 4.55 -0.46 6.92
C VAL A 71 4.59 -0.08 5.44
N GLN A 72 5.49 0.81 5.04
CA GLN A 72 5.69 1.09 3.61
C GLN A 72 6.09 -0.21 2.91
N ALA A 73 5.32 -0.60 1.91
CA ALA A 73 5.68 -1.69 1.03
C ALA A 73 6.95 -1.30 0.28
N ALA A 74 7.85 -2.26 0.06
CA ALA A 74 8.82 -2.10 -0.99
C ALA A 74 8.03 -1.88 -2.28
N LYS A 75 8.25 -0.74 -2.96
CA LYS A 75 7.52 -0.41 -4.21
C LYS A 75 7.53 -1.63 -5.12
N VAL A 76 6.40 -2.32 -5.22
CA VAL A 76 6.20 -3.28 -6.31
C VAL A 76 6.18 -2.40 -7.53
N ALA A 77 7.29 -2.37 -8.27
CA ALA A 77 7.34 -1.64 -9.52
C ALA A 77 6.16 -2.15 -10.35
N LEU A 78 5.26 -1.26 -10.78
CA LEU A 78 4.16 -1.62 -11.67
C LEU A 78 4.65 -2.28 -12.97
N ASP A 79 5.94 -2.14 -13.26
CA ASP A 79 6.70 -2.82 -14.32
C ASP A 79 7.17 -4.24 -13.97
N SER A 80 6.85 -4.75 -12.77
CA SER A 80 7.20 -6.11 -12.38
C SER A 80 6.49 -7.09 -13.30
N LYS A 81 7.25 -8.00 -13.90
CA LYS A 81 6.73 -9.04 -14.77
C LYS A 81 6.33 -10.26 -13.95
N VAL A 82 5.18 -10.83 -14.27
CA VAL A 82 4.64 -12.05 -13.69
C VAL A 82 4.36 -13.06 -14.79
N THR A 83 4.65 -14.32 -14.52
CA THR A 83 4.40 -15.41 -15.45
C THR A 83 3.00 -15.95 -15.19
N ILE A 84 2.09 -15.77 -16.14
CA ILE A 84 0.72 -16.26 -16.05
C ILE A 84 0.60 -17.55 -16.87
N ALA A 85 0.15 -18.61 -16.22
CA ALA A 85 -0.26 -19.85 -16.86
C ALA A 85 -1.79 -19.89 -16.97
N LEU A 86 -2.33 -19.80 -18.17
CA LEU A 86 -3.75 -19.94 -18.45
C LEU A 86 -4.09 -21.39 -18.76
N GLN A 87 -4.96 -21.99 -17.95
CA GLN A 87 -5.49 -23.33 -18.20
C GLN A 87 -6.83 -23.22 -18.96
N LEU A 88 -6.85 -23.76 -20.18
CA LEU A 88 -8.05 -23.84 -21.03
C LEU A 88 -8.94 -25.04 -20.66
N PRO A 89 -10.24 -25.03 -21.06
CA PRO A 89 -11.15 -26.16 -20.86
C PRO A 89 -10.67 -27.47 -21.52
N SER A 90 -9.90 -27.35 -22.60
CA SER A 90 -9.26 -28.49 -23.30
C SER A 90 -8.16 -29.17 -22.48
N GLY A 91 -7.76 -28.59 -21.34
CA GLY A 91 -6.64 -29.04 -20.53
C GLY A 91 -5.30 -28.45 -20.95
N SER A 92 -5.23 -27.80 -22.11
CA SER A 92 -4.05 -27.07 -22.59
C SER A 92 -3.68 -25.94 -21.63
N ARG A 93 -2.37 -25.72 -21.47
CA ARG A 93 -1.82 -24.65 -20.65
C ARG A 93 -0.99 -23.73 -21.54
N LEU A 94 -1.37 -22.45 -21.56
CA LEU A 94 -0.60 -21.41 -22.22
C LEU A 94 0.13 -20.62 -21.14
N GLU A 95 1.39 -20.28 -21.37
CA GLU A 95 2.22 -19.58 -20.41
C GLU A 95 2.84 -18.36 -21.07
N GLU A 96 2.57 -17.18 -20.54
CA GLU A 96 3.15 -15.92 -21.01
C GLU A 96 3.47 -14.99 -19.84
N GLU A 97 4.38 -14.05 -20.09
CA GLU A 97 4.75 -13.01 -19.12
C GLU A 97 3.94 -11.74 -19.35
N PHE A 98 3.42 -11.19 -18.26
CA PHE A 98 2.62 -9.96 -18.25
C PHE A 98 3.13 -9.01 -17.17
N PRO A 99 3.01 -7.69 -17.37
CA PRO A 99 3.20 -6.75 -16.28
C PRO A 99 2.07 -6.87 -15.27
N VAL A 100 2.35 -6.64 -13.98
CA VAL A 100 1.34 -6.68 -12.90
C VAL A 100 0.20 -5.67 -13.09
N SER A 101 0.42 -4.62 -13.88
CA SER A 101 -0.60 -3.64 -14.26
C SER A 101 -1.62 -4.15 -15.28
N SER A 102 -1.34 -5.26 -15.96
CA SER A 102 -2.24 -5.78 -17.00
C SER A 102 -3.56 -6.28 -16.45
N THR A 103 -4.61 -6.11 -17.25
CA THR A 103 -5.97 -6.57 -16.93
C THR A 103 -6.15 -8.04 -17.30
N LEU A 104 -7.08 -8.74 -16.64
CA LEU A 104 -7.43 -10.11 -17.04
C LEU A 104 -7.91 -10.18 -18.49
N PHE A 105 -8.58 -9.12 -18.98
CA PHE A 105 -8.99 -9.01 -20.38
C PHE A 105 -7.79 -8.94 -21.35
N GLU A 106 -6.79 -8.11 -21.06
CA GLU A 106 -5.55 -8.05 -21.86
C GLU A 106 -4.81 -9.38 -21.87
N VAL A 107 -4.76 -10.05 -20.72
CA VAL A 107 -4.16 -11.39 -20.59
C VAL A 107 -4.87 -12.36 -21.52
N LEU A 108 -6.20 -12.39 -21.51
CA LEU A 108 -6.98 -13.24 -22.42
C LEU A 108 -6.74 -12.86 -23.89
N GLN A 109 -6.71 -11.58 -24.23
CA GLN A 109 -6.48 -11.12 -25.61
C GLN A 109 -5.11 -11.56 -26.15
N ARG A 110 -4.08 -11.51 -25.32
CA ARG A 110 -2.73 -11.99 -25.65
C ARG A 110 -2.70 -13.50 -25.81
N PHE A 111 -3.37 -14.24 -24.93
CA PHE A 111 -3.55 -15.69 -25.11
C PHE A 111 -4.39 -16.04 -26.33
N SER A 112 -5.35 -15.21 -26.74
CA SER A 112 -6.09 -15.41 -27.99
C SER A 112 -5.16 -15.32 -29.22
N GLN A 113 -4.20 -14.39 -29.19
CA GLN A 113 -3.20 -14.24 -30.25
C GLN A 113 -2.23 -15.42 -30.30
N SER A 114 -1.79 -15.92 -29.14
CA SER A 114 -0.87 -17.06 -29.07
C SER A 114 -1.55 -18.41 -29.27
N GLY A 115 -2.81 -18.56 -28.85
CA GLY A 115 -3.57 -19.80 -28.86
C GLY A 115 -4.42 -20.01 -30.12
N GLY A 116 -4.58 -18.97 -30.95
CA GLY A 116 -5.36 -19.03 -32.20
C GLY A 116 -6.88 -19.17 -32.01
N GLU A 117 -7.37 -19.10 -30.77
CA GLU A 117 -8.80 -19.12 -30.41
C GLU A 117 -9.15 -17.82 -29.71
N ASP A 118 -10.25 -17.17 -30.11
CA ASP A 118 -10.65 -15.92 -29.46
C ASP A 118 -11.33 -16.17 -28.11
N LEU A 119 -10.55 -16.07 -27.04
CA LEU A 119 -10.98 -16.25 -25.65
C LEU A 119 -11.81 -15.06 -25.11
N THR A 120 -11.91 -13.97 -25.87
CA THR A 120 -12.59 -12.73 -25.45
C THR A 120 -14.03 -12.61 -25.96
N VAL A 121 -14.46 -13.45 -26.91
CA VAL A 121 -15.81 -13.40 -27.49
C VAL A 121 -16.85 -13.87 -26.48
N CYS A 122 -17.80 -12.99 -26.17
CA CYS A 122 -19.10 -13.40 -25.66
C CYS A 122 -19.92 -13.94 -26.83
N GLY A 123 -20.00 -15.26 -26.99
CA GLY A 123 -21.01 -15.86 -27.87
C GLY A 123 -22.41 -15.64 -27.28
N ASP A 124 -23.47 -15.81 -28.08
CA ASP A 124 -24.89 -15.51 -27.75
C ASP A 124 -25.45 -16.10 -26.44
N SER A 125 -24.66 -16.88 -25.70
CA SER A 125 -24.92 -17.28 -24.31
C SER A 125 -23.68 -17.60 -23.47
N LEU A 126 -22.46 -17.62 -24.04
CA LEU A 126 -21.24 -18.03 -23.32
C LEU A 126 -20.37 -16.83 -22.98
N ALA A 127 -20.26 -16.51 -21.69
CA ALA A 127 -19.40 -15.47 -21.19
C ALA A 127 -18.02 -16.03 -20.78
N PRO A 128 -16.92 -15.30 -21.05
CA PRO A 128 -15.60 -15.67 -20.55
C PRO A 128 -15.55 -15.52 -19.04
N SER A 129 -15.01 -16.54 -18.37
CA SER A 129 -14.83 -16.56 -16.92
C SER A 129 -13.41 -17.00 -16.57
N CYS A 130 -12.74 -16.20 -15.75
CA CYS A 130 -11.42 -16.49 -15.20
C CYS A 130 -11.57 -16.81 -13.71
N SER A 131 -11.08 -17.97 -13.29
CA SER A 131 -11.01 -18.33 -11.88
C SER A 131 -9.56 -18.29 -11.40
N TYR A 132 -9.34 -17.54 -10.33
CA TYR A 132 -8.06 -17.41 -9.65
C TYR A 132 -8.28 -17.57 -8.14
N MET A 133 -7.54 -18.51 -7.54
CA MET A 133 -7.75 -18.95 -6.16
C MET A 133 -9.22 -19.35 -5.89
N ASN A 134 -9.88 -18.67 -4.94
CA ASN A 134 -11.26 -18.90 -4.54
C ASN A 134 -12.23 -17.86 -5.13
N ARG A 135 -11.80 -17.10 -6.15
CA ARG A 135 -12.62 -16.11 -6.83
C ARG A 135 -12.76 -16.41 -8.31
N GLN A 136 -13.93 -16.09 -8.81
CA GLN A 136 -14.30 -16.21 -10.21
C GLN A 136 -14.71 -14.82 -10.71
N TYR A 137 -14.11 -14.43 -11.84
CA TYR A 137 -14.34 -13.17 -12.54
C TYR A 137 -15.01 -13.50 -13.86
N THR A 138 -16.21 -13.00 -14.06
CA THR A 138 -17.12 -13.42 -15.11
C THR A 138 -17.59 -12.21 -15.91
N GLY A 139 -17.51 -12.33 -17.24
CA GLY A 139 -17.96 -11.31 -18.16
C GLY A 139 -16.89 -10.27 -18.49
N PRO A 140 -17.06 -9.57 -19.63
CA PRO A 140 -16.02 -8.71 -20.20
C PRO A 140 -15.72 -7.51 -19.31
N LEU A 141 -16.75 -6.92 -18.69
CA LEU A 141 -16.60 -5.76 -17.82
C LEU A 141 -15.77 -6.09 -16.57
N GLU A 142 -16.02 -7.23 -15.93
CA GLU A 142 -15.29 -7.63 -14.73
C GLU A 142 -13.82 -7.91 -15.04
N LEU A 143 -13.56 -8.57 -16.17
CA LEU A 143 -12.21 -8.90 -16.62
C LEU A 143 -11.39 -7.66 -17.01
N GLN A 144 -12.02 -6.64 -17.59
CA GLN A 144 -11.36 -5.37 -17.95
C GLN A 144 -11.02 -4.52 -16.73
N ARG A 145 -11.85 -4.56 -15.68
CA ARG A 145 -11.61 -3.78 -14.46
C ARG A 145 -10.62 -4.44 -13.51
N THR A 146 -10.46 -5.76 -13.62
CA THR A 146 -9.65 -6.56 -12.72
C THR A 146 -8.23 -6.67 -13.24
N THR A 147 -7.28 -6.02 -12.57
CA THR A 147 -5.84 -6.13 -12.86
C THR A 147 -5.19 -7.26 -12.08
N LEU A 148 -4.06 -7.78 -12.59
CA LEU A 148 -3.27 -8.81 -11.91
C LEU A 148 -2.85 -8.35 -10.49
N ALA A 149 -2.43 -7.10 -10.35
CA ALA A 149 -2.13 -6.50 -9.04
C ALA A 149 -3.35 -6.46 -8.10
N SER A 150 -4.53 -6.12 -8.61
CA SER A 150 -5.76 -6.02 -7.79
C SER A 150 -6.21 -7.36 -7.22
N ILE A 151 -5.87 -8.47 -7.90
CA ILE A 151 -6.17 -9.83 -7.44
C ILE A 151 -5.04 -10.45 -6.63
N GLY A 152 -3.99 -9.67 -6.31
CA GLY A 152 -2.86 -10.10 -5.49
C GLY A 152 -1.77 -10.85 -6.24
N ILE A 153 -1.76 -10.80 -7.57
CA ILE A 153 -0.65 -11.32 -8.39
C ILE A 153 0.38 -10.20 -8.54
N LEU A 154 1.41 -10.25 -7.68
CA LEU A 154 2.45 -9.21 -7.60
C LEU A 154 3.82 -9.71 -8.07
N SER A 155 4.10 -11.01 -8.00
CA SER A 155 5.36 -11.60 -8.45
C SER A 155 5.24 -13.12 -8.66
N GLY A 156 6.15 -13.69 -9.45
CA GLY A 156 6.26 -15.14 -9.63
C GLY A 156 5.34 -15.71 -10.71
N LYS A 157 4.98 -17.00 -10.53
CA LYS A 157 4.19 -17.78 -11.47
C LYS A 157 2.81 -18.09 -10.91
N CYS A 158 1.77 -17.75 -11.64
CA CYS A 158 0.38 -17.93 -11.22
C CYS A 158 -0.42 -18.73 -12.25
N LEU A 159 -1.33 -19.60 -11.78
CA LEU A 159 -2.24 -20.37 -12.63
C LEU A 159 -3.64 -19.73 -12.60
N ILE A 160 -4.15 -19.35 -13.76
CA ILE A 160 -5.52 -18.87 -13.95
C ILE A 160 -6.28 -19.91 -14.77
N ARG A 161 -7.47 -20.30 -14.29
CA ARG A 161 -8.34 -21.25 -14.99
C ARG A 161 -9.38 -20.50 -15.80
N TYR A 162 -9.35 -20.69 -17.12
CA TYR A 162 -10.32 -20.12 -18.04
C TYR A 162 -11.45 -21.11 -18.34
N GLN A 163 -12.68 -20.64 -18.27
CA GLN A 163 -13.88 -21.38 -18.64
C GLN A 163 -14.87 -20.45 -19.34
N ARG A 164 -15.68 -21.01 -20.23
CA ARG A 164 -16.83 -20.32 -20.80
C ARG A 164 -18.09 -20.81 -20.09
N ILE A 165 -18.81 -19.88 -19.48
CA ILE A 165 -20.01 -20.20 -18.71
C ILE A 165 -21.21 -19.70 -19.49
N ALA A 166 -22.20 -20.57 -19.66
CA ALA A 166 -23.48 -20.19 -20.21
C ALA A 166 -24.24 -19.33 -19.20
N LEU A 167 -24.46 -18.06 -19.50
CA LEU A 167 -25.19 -17.12 -18.64
C LEU A 167 -26.37 -16.55 -19.40
N SER A 168 -27.52 -16.49 -18.73
CA SER A 168 -28.66 -15.73 -19.24
C SER A 168 -28.36 -14.23 -19.17
N LYS A 169 -29.05 -13.44 -20.02
CA LYS A 169 -28.96 -11.97 -19.97
C LYS A 169 -29.23 -11.42 -18.56
N GLU A 170 -30.20 -11.99 -17.85
CA GLU A 170 -30.54 -11.60 -16.48
C GLU A 170 -29.38 -11.81 -15.50
N GLN A 171 -28.67 -12.95 -15.58
CA GLN A 171 -27.52 -13.21 -14.72
C GLN A 171 -26.33 -12.30 -15.04
N LEU A 172 -26.14 -11.93 -16.31
CA LEU A 172 -25.13 -10.95 -16.72
C LEU A 172 -25.46 -9.55 -16.18
N ASP A 173 -26.72 -9.15 -16.23
CA ASP A 173 -27.18 -7.86 -15.71
C ASP A 173 -27.09 -7.80 -14.18
N GLU A 174 -27.40 -8.88 -13.47
CA GLU A 174 -27.20 -9.00 -12.01
C GLU A 174 -25.72 -8.86 -11.61
N ILE A 175 -24.83 -9.53 -12.34
CA ILE A 175 -23.38 -9.43 -12.13
C ILE A 175 -22.92 -7.98 -12.41
N ALA A 176 -23.38 -7.38 -13.50
CA ALA A 176 -23.07 -5.99 -13.83
C ALA A 176 -23.57 -5.01 -12.77
N ALA A 177 -24.78 -5.21 -12.23
CA ALA A 177 -25.35 -4.40 -11.17
C ALA A 177 -24.56 -4.54 -9.85
N ARG A 178 -24.13 -5.75 -9.50
CA ARG A 178 -23.25 -5.99 -8.36
C ARG A 178 -21.92 -5.25 -8.53
N ILE A 179 -21.30 -5.37 -9.71
CA ILE A 179 -20.05 -4.68 -10.04
C ILE A 179 -20.23 -3.16 -9.95
N ALA A 180 -21.35 -2.62 -10.47
CA ALA A 180 -21.64 -1.20 -10.42
C ALA A 180 -21.75 -0.71 -8.97
N SER A 181 -22.48 -1.44 -8.11
CA SER A 181 -22.62 -1.14 -6.68
C SER A 181 -21.27 -1.20 -5.95
N GLU A 182 -20.48 -2.25 -6.17
CA GLU A 182 -19.14 -2.38 -5.59
C GLU A 182 -18.22 -1.25 -6.07
N SER A 183 -18.33 -0.82 -7.32
CA SER A 183 -17.53 0.28 -7.84
C SER A 183 -17.97 1.64 -7.34
N ALA A 184 -19.26 1.90 -7.23
CA ALA A 184 -19.75 3.14 -6.64
C ALA A 184 -19.32 3.23 -5.17
N HIS A 185 -19.36 2.10 -4.46
CA HIS A 185 -18.81 2.02 -3.11
C HIS A 185 -17.31 2.32 -3.10
N LYS A 186 -16.52 1.69 -3.99
CA LYS A 186 -15.07 1.92 -4.09
C LYS A 186 -14.72 3.36 -4.49
N GLU A 187 -15.46 3.97 -5.40
CA GLU A 187 -15.28 5.37 -5.84
C GLU A 187 -15.65 6.36 -4.75
N ALA A 188 -16.77 6.16 -4.05
CA ALA A 188 -17.13 6.97 -2.90
C ALA A 188 -16.09 6.85 -1.78
N MET A 189 -15.57 5.64 -1.58
CA MET A 189 -14.48 5.37 -0.65
C MET A 189 -13.19 6.09 -1.10
N LEU A 190 -12.83 6.05 -2.38
CA LEU A 190 -11.63 6.72 -2.94
C LEU A 190 -11.72 8.25 -2.87
N ALA A 191 -12.91 8.82 -3.06
CA ALA A 191 -13.14 10.26 -2.88
C ALA A 191 -12.93 10.68 -1.42
N ALA A 192 -13.48 9.91 -0.47
CA ALA A 192 -13.24 10.12 0.96
C ALA A 192 -11.75 9.95 1.35
N TYR A 193 -11.04 9.05 0.66
CA TYR A 193 -9.59 8.89 0.79
C TYR A 193 -8.83 10.13 0.33
N ALA A 194 -9.16 10.71 -0.83
CA ALA A 194 -8.49 11.89 -1.36
C ALA A 194 -8.64 13.10 -0.44
N GLU A 195 -9.84 13.29 0.14
CA GLU A 195 -10.11 14.34 1.11
C GLU A 195 -9.26 14.17 2.38
N LYS A 196 -9.22 12.95 2.93
CA LYS A 196 -8.40 12.64 4.12
C LYS A 196 -6.90 12.69 3.87
N LYS A 197 -6.44 12.32 2.67
CA LYS A 197 -5.04 12.46 2.28
C LYS A 197 -4.63 13.94 2.28
N ALA A 198 -5.45 14.80 1.68
CA ALA A 198 -5.20 16.24 1.68
C ALA A 198 -5.20 16.83 3.11
N GLU A 199 -6.10 16.37 3.99
CA GLU A 199 -6.14 16.77 5.40
C GLU A 199 -4.87 16.36 6.15
N ASN A 200 -4.40 15.12 5.97
CA ASN A 200 -3.18 14.63 6.59
C ASN A 200 -1.93 15.39 6.09
N GLU A 201 -1.81 15.63 4.78
CA GLU A 201 -0.70 16.38 4.20
C GLU A 201 -0.68 17.84 4.69
N ALA A 202 -1.86 18.46 4.83
CA ALA A 202 -1.97 19.81 5.39
C ALA A 202 -1.53 19.83 6.86
N ARG A 203 -1.88 18.80 7.63
CA ARG A 203 -1.50 18.69 9.04
C ARG A 203 -0.02 18.40 9.22
N GLU A 204 0.56 17.55 8.39
CA GLU A 204 2.00 17.26 8.40
C GLU A 204 2.82 18.51 8.04
N LYS A 205 2.37 19.32 7.07
CA LYS A 205 2.97 20.63 6.76
C LYS A 205 2.90 21.59 7.94
N LEU A 206 1.80 21.61 8.68
CA LEU A 206 1.66 22.46 9.86
C LEU A 206 2.59 22.01 11.00
N GLU A 207 2.69 20.70 11.24
CA GLU A 207 3.59 20.14 12.25
C GLU A 207 5.06 20.39 11.88
N ALA A 208 5.44 20.22 10.60
CA ALA A 208 6.77 20.55 10.10
C ALA A 208 7.11 22.05 10.22
N ALA A 209 6.15 22.93 9.89
CA ALA A 209 6.34 24.37 10.06
C ALA A 209 6.49 24.77 11.54
N ARG A 210 5.77 24.10 12.44
CA ARG A 210 5.90 24.31 13.89
C ARG A 210 7.25 23.86 14.41
N LEU A 211 7.73 22.71 13.94
CA LEU A 211 9.04 22.18 14.30
C LEU A 211 10.16 23.10 13.79
N ALA A 212 10.07 23.57 12.54
CA ALA A 212 11.05 24.47 11.94
C ALA A 212 11.14 25.81 12.69
N ARG A 213 10.00 26.38 13.10
CA ARG A 213 10.00 27.59 13.94
C ARG A 213 10.65 27.35 15.29
N PHE A 214 10.35 26.22 15.92
CA PHE A 214 10.97 25.86 17.19
C PHE A 214 12.47 25.64 17.06
N GLU A 215 12.93 24.98 15.99
CA GLU A 215 14.36 24.80 15.69
C GLU A 215 15.06 26.13 15.42
N GLU A 216 14.43 27.06 14.70
CA GLU A 216 14.96 28.40 14.46
C GLU A 216 15.09 29.20 15.77
N GLU A 217 14.06 29.16 16.62
CA GLU A 217 14.06 29.79 17.94
C GLU A 217 15.19 29.22 18.81
N LEU A 218 15.38 27.90 18.80
CA LEU A 218 16.46 27.23 19.53
C LEU A 218 17.85 27.58 18.97
N ARG A 219 17.97 27.82 17.66
CA ARG A 219 19.21 28.28 17.02
C ARG A 219 19.57 29.68 17.46
N LEU A 220 18.61 30.61 17.42
CA LEU A 220 18.77 31.99 17.88
C LEU A 220 19.13 32.06 19.37
N GLU A 221 18.49 31.23 20.20
CA GLU A 221 18.79 31.13 21.63
C GLU A 221 20.23 30.65 21.89
N ARG A 222 20.72 29.69 21.10
CA ARG A 222 22.12 29.21 21.18
C ARG A 222 23.11 30.27 20.72
N GLU A 223 22.82 30.96 19.62
CA GLU A 223 23.63 32.08 19.12
C GLU A 223 23.71 33.20 20.17
N ARG A 224 22.59 33.57 20.79
CA ARG A 224 22.54 34.57 21.86
C ARG A 224 23.35 34.15 23.09
N LYS A 225 23.19 32.92 23.57
CA LYS A 225 23.99 32.40 24.69
C LYS A 225 25.48 32.35 24.38
N SER A 226 25.87 32.04 23.14
CA SER A 226 27.27 32.05 22.72
C SER A 226 27.86 33.45 22.64
N ALA A 227 27.08 34.45 22.20
CA ALA A 227 27.49 35.84 22.19
C ALA A 227 27.62 36.42 23.61
N GLU A 228 26.68 36.09 24.51
CA GLU A 228 26.73 36.47 25.92
C GLU A 228 27.95 35.84 26.63
N ALA A 229 28.29 34.59 26.32
CA ALA A 229 29.49 33.93 26.84
C ALA A 229 30.81 34.51 26.29
N ALA A 230 30.82 34.99 25.04
CA ALA A 230 32.00 35.64 24.44
C ALA A 230 32.25 37.05 25.00
N THR A 231 31.20 37.74 25.49
CA THR A 231 31.33 39.04 26.16
C THR A 231 31.74 38.94 27.63
N ASP A 232 31.68 37.76 28.23
CA ASP A 232 31.99 37.52 29.66
C ASP A 232 33.34 36.82 29.86
N GLU A 233 34.23 36.81 28.84
CA GLU A 233 35.62 36.40 29.05
C GLU A 233 36.30 37.39 30.02
N PRO A 234 36.80 36.93 31.18
CA PRO A 234 37.42 37.81 32.15
C PRO A 234 38.72 38.35 31.55
N MET A 235 38.83 39.67 31.54
CA MET A 235 40.06 40.41 31.25
C MET A 235 41.19 39.84 32.11
N GLU A 236 42.09 39.06 31.51
CA GLU A 236 43.35 38.63 32.15
C GLU A 236 44.07 39.89 32.61
N THR A 237 44.10 40.09 33.92
CA THR A 237 44.88 41.17 34.53
C THR A 237 46.34 40.74 34.47
N ASP A 238 47.08 41.41 33.61
CA ASP A 238 48.52 41.34 33.42
C ASP A 238 49.23 41.50 34.78
N ASN A 239 49.62 40.39 35.40
CA ASN A 239 50.33 40.36 36.67
C ASN A 239 51.83 40.28 36.37
N GLN A 240 52.46 41.44 36.15
CA GLN A 240 53.91 41.56 35.98
C GLN A 240 54.63 41.13 37.28
N PRO A 241 55.63 40.25 37.21
CA PRO A 241 56.42 39.90 38.39
C PRO A 241 57.29 41.10 38.82
N ALA A 242 57.08 41.55 40.05
CA ALA A 242 57.91 42.57 40.68
C ALA A 242 59.38 42.13 40.70
N GLN A 243 60.23 42.93 40.06
CA GLN A 243 61.69 42.77 40.10
C GLN A 243 62.18 43.01 41.54
N TYR A 244 62.74 41.98 42.15
CA TYR A 244 63.51 42.08 43.39
C TYR A 244 64.86 42.74 43.05
N VAL A 245 65.12 43.88 43.66
CA VAL A 245 66.39 44.61 43.56
C VAL A 245 67.31 44.06 44.64
N ASP A 246 68.31 43.27 44.26
CA ASP A 246 69.36 42.80 45.17
C ASP A 246 70.25 43.99 45.58
N PHE A 247 70.19 44.34 46.87
CA PHE A 247 71.09 45.29 47.52
C PHE A 247 72.39 44.57 47.90
N ASN A 248 73.46 44.80 47.14
CA ASN A 248 74.82 44.46 47.54
C ASN A 248 75.30 45.45 48.62
N PHE A 249 75.62 44.95 49.83
CA PHE A 249 76.46 45.66 50.80
C PHE A 249 77.91 45.19 50.67
N HIS A 250 78.83 46.15 50.79
CA HIS A 250 80.28 45.97 50.84
C HIS A 250 80.73 45.18 52.08
#